data_AF-A0A7Z9BQX5-F1
#
_entry.id   AF-A0A7Z9BQX5-F1
#
_cell.length_a   1.000
_cell.length_b   1.000
_cell.length_c   1.000
_cell.angle_alpha   90.00
_cell.angle_beta   90.00
_cell.angle_gamma   90.00
#
_symmetry.space_group_name_H-M   'P 1'
#
loop_
_entity.id
_entity.type
_entity.pdbx_description
1 polymer ?
#
loop_
_entity_poly.entity_id
_entity_poly.type
_entity_poly.pdbx_seq_one_letter_code
_entity_poly.pdbx_strand_id
1 'polypeptide(L)'
;MRLVINELSFIGQAENNYDEADNLMTAVFEIIEEFKKIDKGIPVRIHSNFWTCRISQNLTVREWLQNKQKLEGKKNNQVSLFLEITWKGPFIDHELEDKLKREEIAFFKCEFHEKDVSKSSLAGVIYFQIYDQIMSKIISLPKAPAFSKESLKIKFTTDGKYHFIEIPNFNDVSQAKKLLPKYEASQKHEPGGHGTLMNLSKEDAKEVFNESYRNNWFEGKQYYGYKNGKFYEFQPDNVGGYHGYPVERKEVPSRVLKKMKL
;
A
#
# COMPACT_ATOMS: atom_id res chain seq x y z
N MET A 1 -3.38 4.06 6.03
CA MET A 1 -2.20 3.22 5.76
C MET A 1 -1.30 3.93 4.75
N ARG A 2 0.02 3.77 4.81
CA ARG A 2 0.95 4.16 3.76
C ARG A 2 1.56 2.91 3.11
N LEU A 3 1.71 2.93 1.79
CA LEU A 3 2.45 1.93 1.03
C LEU A 3 3.68 2.63 0.43
N VAL A 4 4.86 2.07 0.66
CA VAL A 4 6.12 2.75 0.35
C VAL A 4 7.05 1.79 -0.39
N ILE A 5 7.61 2.21 -1.52
CA ILE A 5 8.67 1.43 -2.18
C ILE A 5 9.99 1.74 -1.50
N ASN A 6 10.68 0.68 -1.03
CA ASN A 6 11.97 0.75 -0.38
C ASN A 6 13.09 0.83 -1.42
N GLU A 7 13.59 2.04 -1.66
CA GLU A 7 14.65 2.30 -2.62
C GLU A 7 15.97 1.59 -2.26
N LEU A 8 16.20 1.31 -0.97
CA LEU A 8 17.42 0.63 -0.53
C LEU A 8 17.49 -0.82 -1.01
N SER A 9 16.35 -1.40 -1.41
CA SER A 9 16.33 -2.72 -2.04
C SER A 9 16.90 -2.69 -3.46
N PHE A 10 16.99 -1.53 -4.13
CA PHE A 10 17.44 -1.40 -5.51
C PHE A 10 18.97 -1.26 -5.59
N ILE A 11 19.66 -2.40 -5.45
CA ILE A 11 21.14 -2.49 -5.43
C ILE A 11 21.71 -3.27 -6.62
N GLY A 12 21.13 -3.11 -7.81
CA GLY A 12 21.61 -3.79 -9.02
C GLY A 12 21.37 -5.29 -9.01
N GLN A 13 20.20 -5.72 -8.55
CA GLN A 13 19.84 -7.13 -8.37
C GLN A 13 19.67 -7.92 -9.68
N ALA A 14 19.29 -7.27 -10.77
CA ALA A 14 19.10 -7.94 -12.04
C ALA A 14 20.47 -8.20 -12.70
N GLU A 15 20.72 -9.45 -13.11
CA GLU A 15 21.95 -9.82 -13.81
C GLU A 15 21.98 -9.29 -15.24
N ASN A 16 20.79 -9.04 -15.82
CA ASN A 16 20.62 -8.46 -17.14
C ASN A 16 19.57 -7.33 -17.15
N ASN A 17 19.67 -6.47 -18.17
CA ASN A 17 18.83 -5.27 -18.31
C ASN A 17 17.43 -5.55 -18.89
N TYR A 18 17.13 -6.79 -19.25
CA TYR A 18 15.92 -7.17 -19.96
C TYR A 18 14.97 -7.91 -19.02
N ASP A 19 14.76 -9.20 -19.25
CA ASP A 19 13.76 -10.02 -18.58
C ASP A 19 13.89 -9.98 -17.05
N GLU A 20 15.11 -9.97 -16.51
CA GLU A 20 15.27 -9.94 -15.05
C GLU A 20 14.89 -8.60 -14.43
N ALA A 21 15.32 -7.50 -15.02
CA ALA A 21 14.92 -6.18 -14.54
C ALA A 21 13.41 -5.99 -14.63
N ASP A 22 12.79 -6.48 -15.72
CA ASP A 22 11.35 -6.41 -15.93
C ASP A 22 10.58 -7.29 -14.93
N ASN A 23 11.06 -8.50 -14.65
CA ASN A 23 10.47 -9.39 -13.65
C ASN A 23 10.51 -8.77 -12.24
N LEU A 24 11.61 -8.12 -11.87
CA LEU A 24 11.73 -7.43 -10.58
C LEU A 24 10.73 -6.27 -10.46
N MET A 25 10.59 -5.46 -11.51
CA MET A 25 9.64 -4.35 -11.53
C MET A 25 8.18 -4.81 -11.61
N THR A 26 7.95 -5.95 -12.26
CA THR A 26 6.65 -6.62 -12.31
C THR A 26 6.23 -7.13 -10.93
N ALA A 27 7.15 -7.72 -10.16
CA ALA A 27 6.86 -8.12 -8.79
C ALA A 27 6.41 -6.94 -7.91
N VAL A 28 7.06 -5.78 -8.03
CA VAL A 28 6.65 -4.55 -7.32
C VAL A 28 5.25 -4.10 -7.76
N PHE A 29 4.99 -4.09 -9.08
CA PHE A 29 3.69 -3.73 -9.64
C PHE A 29 2.57 -4.64 -9.13
N GLU A 30 2.77 -5.95 -9.17
CA GLU A 30 1.78 -6.94 -8.71
C GLU A 30 1.45 -6.76 -7.23
N ILE A 31 2.45 -6.53 -6.37
CA ILE A 31 2.22 -6.23 -4.95
C ILE A 31 1.34 -4.98 -4.79
N ILE A 32 1.64 -3.90 -5.53
CA ILE A 32 0.84 -2.66 -5.50
C ILE A 32 -0.60 -2.91 -5.94
N GLU A 33 -0.81 -3.67 -7.02
CA GLU A 33 -2.14 -3.98 -7.52
C GLU A 33 -2.98 -4.75 -6.49
N GLU A 34 -2.37 -5.68 -5.74
CA GLU A 34 -3.07 -6.35 -4.63
C GLU A 34 -3.45 -5.36 -3.52
N PHE A 35 -2.59 -4.40 -3.19
CA PHE A 35 -2.93 -3.36 -2.20
C PHE A 35 -4.04 -2.41 -2.66
N LYS A 36 -4.14 -2.12 -3.96
CA LYS A 36 -5.26 -1.33 -4.51
C LYS A 36 -6.62 -2.01 -4.34
N LYS A 37 -6.65 -3.35 -4.28
CA LYS A 37 -7.88 -4.10 -3.96
C LYS A 37 -8.29 -3.95 -2.48
N ILE A 38 -7.35 -3.63 -1.60
CA ILE A 38 -7.61 -3.36 -0.17
C ILE A 38 -8.07 -1.91 0.02
N ASP A 39 -7.44 -0.96 -0.67
CA ASP A 39 -7.80 0.46 -0.61
C ASP A 39 -7.50 1.12 -1.96
N LYS A 40 -8.54 1.28 -2.79
CA LYS A 40 -8.47 1.79 -4.18
C LYS A 40 -7.87 3.19 -4.33
N GLY A 41 -7.69 3.92 -3.23
CA GLY A 41 -7.13 5.27 -3.23
C GLY A 41 -5.83 5.41 -2.45
N ILE A 42 -5.18 4.31 -2.04
CA ILE A 42 -3.93 4.42 -1.30
C ILE A 42 -2.80 4.92 -2.21
N PRO A 43 -2.21 6.10 -1.93
CA PRO A 43 -1.10 6.57 -2.73
C PRO A 43 0.18 5.79 -2.37
N VAL A 44 0.88 5.33 -3.40
CA VAL A 44 2.21 4.72 -3.27
C VAL A 44 3.24 5.83 -3.11
N ARG A 45 4.02 5.77 -2.05
CA ARG A 45 5.12 6.70 -1.78
C ARG A 45 6.44 6.11 -2.21
N ILE A 46 7.33 7.00 -2.66
CA ILE A 46 8.71 6.66 -3.01
C ILE A 46 9.64 7.67 -2.35
N HIS A 47 10.92 7.32 -2.24
CA HIS A 47 11.96 8.31 -1.95
C HIS A 47 12.28 9.10 -3.24
N SER A 48 12.64 10.39 -3.15
CA SER A 48 12.94 11.26 -4.30
C SER A 48 14.05 10.72 -5.21
N ASN A 49 15.04 10.01 -4.64
CA ASN A 49 16.12 9.35 -5.39
C ASN A 49 15.69 8.06 -6.12
N PHE A 50 14.47 7.54 -5.93
CA PHE A 50 14.03 6.25 -6.46
C PHE A 50 14.22 6.15 -7.98
N TRP A 51 14.02 7.26 -8.68
CA TRP A 51 14.23 7.38 -10.13
C TRP A 51 15.64 7.02 -10.60
N THR A 52 16.63 7.25 -9.73
CA THR A 52 18.07 7.02 -10.00
C THR A 52 18.57 5.68 -9.48
N CYS A 53 17.74 4.95 -8.74
CA CYS A 53 18.10 3.65 -8.21
C CYS A 53 18.37 2.66 -9.34
N ARG A 54 19.36 1.80 -9.12
CA ARG A 54 19.84 0.81 -10.09
C ARG A 54 19.11 -0.52 -9.90
N ILE A 55 18.36 -0.95 -10.91
CA ILE A 55 17.72 -2.28 -10.95
C ILE A 55 18.77 -3.34 -11.30
N SER A 56 19.67 -3.03 -12.24
CA SER A 56 20.87 -3.81 -12.59
C SER A 56 22.11 -2.93 -12.49
N GLN A 57 23.30 -3.48 -12.74
CA GLN A 57 24.55 -2.70 -12.78
C GLN A 57 24.48 -1.48 -13.72
N ASN A 58 23.79 -1.60 -14.86
CA ASN A 58 23.78 -0.60 -15.94
C ASN A 58 22.39 -0.05 -16.29
N LEU A 59 21.37 -0.33 -15.47
CA LEU A 59 20.00 0.11 -15.72
C LEU A 59 19.39 0.73 -14.46
N THR A 60 19.03 2.00 -14.55
CA THR A 60 18.26 2.73 -13.54
C THR A 60 16.76 2.53 -13.73
N VAL A 61 15.97 2.82 -12.69
CA VAL A 61 14.50 2.86 -12.77
C VAL A 61 14.03 3.81 -13.88
N ARG A 62 14.67 4.99 -14.01
CA ARG A 62 14.41 5.94 -15.09
C ARG A 62 14.56 5.30 -16.47
N GLU A 63 15.72 4.69 -16.72
CA GLU A 63 16.04 4.11 -18.03
C GLU A 63 15.12 2.94 -18.35
N TRP A 64 14.86 2.08 -17.35
CA TRP A 64 13.89 0.98 -17.48
C TRP A 64 12.52 1.53 -17.90
N LEU A 65 11.98 2.53 -17.20
CA LEU A 65 10.66 3.06 -17.51
C LEU A 65 10.59 3.72 -18.88
N GLN A 66 11.64 4.44 -19.28
CA GLN A 66 11.74 5.02 -20.63
C GLN A 66 11.74 3.94 -21.72
N ASN A 67 12.46 2.84 -21.50
CA ASN A 67 12.50 1.72 -22.44
C ASN A 67 11.16 0.99 -22.50
N LYS A 68 10.57 0.66 -21.34
CA LYS A 68 9.26 0.03 -21.23
C LYS A 68 8.16 0.86 -21.88
N GLN A 69 8.18 2.18 -21.69
CA GLN A 69 7.25 3.10 -22.33
C GLN A 69 7.37 3.13 -23.86
N LYS A 70 8.59 3.03 -24.42
CA LYS A 70 8.79 2.97 -25.87
C LYS A 70 8.26 1.66 -26.46
N LEU A 71 8.39 0.56 -25.73
CA LEU A 71 7.97 -0.77 -26.17
C LEU A 71 6.45 -0.99 -26.04
N GLU A 72 5.86 -0.59 -24.92
CA GLU A 72 4.48 -0.95 -24.55
C GLU A 72 3.50 0.24 -24.58
N GLY A 73 4.02 1.46 -24.70
CA GLY A 73 3.23 2.69 -24.71
C GLY A 73 2.75 3.14 -23.33
N LYS A 74 2.29 4.39 -23.26
CA LYS A 74 1.87 5.05 -22.00
C LYS A 74 0.61 4.46 -21.37
N LYS A 75 -0.21 3.75 -22.15
CA LYS A 75 -1.49 3.19 -21.70
C LYS A 75 -1.32 1.84 -20.99
N ASN A 76 -0.13 1.25 -21.04
CA ASN A 76 0.17 0.06 -20.25
C ASN A 76 0.03 0.40 -18.75
N ASN A 77 -0.67 -0.45 -18.00
CA ASN A 77 -0.99 -0.19 -16.58
C ASN A 77 0.26 -0.06 -15.70
N GLN A 78 1.26 -0.91 -15.92
CA GLN A 78 2.53 -0.88 -15.19
C GLN A 78 3.28 0.42 -15.51
N VAL A 79 3.40 0.77 -16.79
CA VAL A 79 4.04 2.03 -17.23
C VAL A 79 3.31 3.23 -16.64
N SER A 80 1.98 3.27 -16.71
CA SER A 80 1.17 4.37 -16.19
C SER A 80 1.35 4.54 -14.68
N LEU A 81 1.35 3.44 -13.92
CA LEU A 81 1.59 3.49 -12.46
C LEU A 81 2.98 4.06 -12.15
N PHE A 82 4.02 3.51 -12.78
CA PHE A 82 5.38 3.97 -12.49
C PHE A 82 5.59 5.43 -12.93
N LEU A 83 4.99 5.87 -14.03
CA LEU A 83 5.01 7.29 -14.43
C LEU A 83 4.32 8.19 -13.40
N GLU A 84 3.18 7.76 -12.86
CA GLU A 84 2.43 8.50 -11.84
C GLU A 84 3.28 8.73 -10.59
N ILE A 85 3.82 7.65 -10.01
CA ILE A 85 4.53 7.73 -8.72
C ILE A 85 5.87 8.43 -8.83
N THR A 86 6.57 8.30 -9.96
CA THR A 86 7.91 8.86 -10.15
C THR A 86 7.92 10.32 -10.58
N TRP A 87 6.96 10.74 -11.41
CA TRP A 87 6.93 12.11 -11.92
C TRP A 87 6.32 13.09 -10.92
N LYS A 88 5.29 12.67 -10.18
CA LYS A 88 4.49 13.57 -9.34
C LYS A 88 4.66 13.32 -7.84
N GLY A 89 5.41 12.29 -7.44
CA GLY A 89 5.38 11.79 -6.07
C GLY A 89 4.03 11.12 -5.75
N PRO A 90 3.73 10.86 -4.47
CA PRO A 90 4.27 11.51 -3.29
C PRO A 90 5.67 11.03 -2.84
N PHE A 91 6.55 11.99 -2.53
CA PHE A 91 7.92 11.77 -2.07
C PHE A 91 8.00 11.75 -0.54
N ILE A 92 8.35 10.61 0.04
CA ILE A 92 8.29 10.38 1.49
C ILE A 92 9.36 11.16 2.27
N ASP A 93 10.51 11.38 1.66
CA ASP A 93 11.63 12.12 2.23
C ASP A 93 11.35 13.60 2.35
N HIS A 94 10.69 14.19 1.34
CA HIS A 94 10.22 15.57 1.43
C HIS A 94 9.16 15.70 2.54
N GLU A 95 8.20 14.77 2.62
CA GLU A 95 7.22 14.77 3.71
C GLU A 95 7.87 14.65 5.10
N LEU A 96 8.91 13.82 5.23
CA LEU A 96 9.66 13.65 6.47
C LEU A 96 10.43 14.91 6.86
N GLU A 97 11.17 15.51 5.93
CA GLU A 97 11.94 16.73 6.18
C GLU A 97 11.05 17.88 6.65
N ASP A 98 9.93 18.09 5.95
CA ASP A 98 8.92 19.11 6.29
C ASP A 98 8.31 18.86 7.69
N LYS A 99 8.21 17.60 8.08
CA LYS A 99 7.65 17.18 9.37
C LYS A 99 8.63 17.38 10.52
N LEU A 100 9.86 16.87 10.37
CA LEU A 100 10.94 17.05 11.36
C LEU A 100 11.21 18.53 11.63
N LYS A 101 11.21 19.36 10.58
CA LYS A 101 11.41 20.82 10.70
C LYS A 101 10.26 21.50 11.45
N ARG A 102 9.02 21.15 11.14
CA ARG A 102 7.82 21.76 11.72
C ARG A 102 7.60 21.37 13.18
N GLU A 103 7.94 20.13 13.52
CA GLU A 103 7.80 19.59 14.88
C GLU A 103 9.06 19.82 15.73
N GLU A 104 10.06 20.55 15.20
CA GLU A 104 11.30 20.92 15.89
C GLU A 104 12.07 19.72 16.47
N ILE A 105 12.01 18.58 15.78
CA ILE A 105 12.68 17.35 16.21
C ILE A 105 14.18 17.47 15.91
N ALA A 106 14.95 17.75 16.95
CA ALA A 106 16.39 18.02 16.85
C ALA A 106 17.25 16.81 16.47
N PHE A 107 16.80 15.59 16.78
CA PHE A 107 17.55 14.37 16.49
C PHE A 107 16.63 13.20 16.13
N PHE A 108 16.75 12.72 14.90
CA PHE A 108 16.08 11.53 14.39
C PHE A 108 17.07 10.72 13.55
N LYS A 109 17.55 9.60 14.11
CA LYS A 109 18.49 8.70 13.42
C LYS A 109 17.87 7.33 13.24
N CYS A 110 18.01 6.75 12.06
CA CYS A 110 17.59 5.38 11.78
C CYS A 110 18.79 4.53 11.34
N GLU A 111 18.88 3.31 11.84
CA GLU A 111 19.94 2.36 11.52
C GLU A 111 19.33 0.99 11.16
N PHE A 112 19.79 0.43 10.04
CA PHE A 112 19.42 -0.90 9.60
C PHE A 112 20.68 -1.70 9.27
N HIS A 113 20.86 -2.85 9.94
CA HIS A 113 22.11 -3.64 9.89
C HIS A 113 23.37 -2.77 10.08
N GLU A 114 23.36 -1.94 11.13
CA GLU A 114 24.46 -1.05 11.51
C GLU A 114 24.81 0.05 10.48
N LYS A 115 24.01 0.21 9.43
CA LYS A 115 24.14 1.29 8.46
C LYS A 115 23.13 2.40 8.72
N ASP A 116 23.58 3.64 8.58
CA ASP A 116 22.70 4.81 8.65
C ASP A 116 21.73 4.80 7.46
N VAL A 117 20.44 4.81 7.78
CA VAL A 117 19.33 4.87 6.82
C VAL A 117 18.41 6.07 7.12
N SER A 118 18.90 7.09 7.83
CA SER A 118 18.13 8.27 8.24
C SER A 118 17.63 9.12 7.06
N LYS A 119 18.27 8.98 5.89
CA LYS A 119 17.90 9.65 4.63
C LYS A 119 17.31 8.68 3.59
N SER A 120 16.49 7.75 4.06
CA SER A 120 15.86 6.73 3.21
C SER A 120 14.36 6.68 3.41
N SER A 121 13.64 5.94 2.56
CA SER A 121 12.20 5.70 2.79
C SER A 121 11.92 5.05 4.15
N LEU A 122 12.84 4.25 4.68
CA LEU A 122 12.68 3.58 5.97
C LEU A 122 12.54 4.59 7.11
N ALA A 123 13.33 5.67 7.08
CA ALA A 123 13.23 6.75 8.07
C ALA A 123 11.85 7.41 8.05
N GLY A 124 11.32 7.69 6.85
CA GLY A 124 9.98 8.24 6.68
C GLY A 124 8.92 7.30 7.26
N VAL A 125 8.98 6.02 6.89
CA VAL A 125 8.05 4.99 7.41
C VAL A 125 8.05 4.93 8.94
N ILE A 126 9.23 4.92 9.57
CA ILE A 126 9.38 4.88 11.02
C ILE A 126 8.73 6.10 11.65
N TYR A 127 9.06 7.29 11.15
CA TYR A 127 8.52 8.54 11.65
C TYR A 127 6.98 8.54 11.61
N PHE A 128 6.39 8.24 10.45
CA PHE A 128 4.93 8.26 10.29
C PHE A 128 4.22 7.21 11.14
N GLN A 129 4.87 6.08 11.42
CA GLN A 129 4.28 5.05 12.27
C GLN A 129 4.30 5.44 13.75
N ILE A 130 5.33 6.16 14.21
CA ILE A 130 5.49 6.52 15.63
C ILE A 130 4.74 7.81 15.96
N TYR A 131 4.98 8.88 15.19
CA TYR A 131 4.47 10.21 15.49
C TYR A 131 3.05 10.42 14.96
N ASP A 132 2.81 10.04 13.71
CA ASP A 132 1.48 10.21 13.09
C ASP A 132 0.56 8.99 13.31
N GLN A 133 1.05 7.92 13.95
CA GLN A 133 0.32 6.65 14.17
C GLN A 133 -0.23 6.04 12.87
N ILE A 134 0.46 6.26 11.75
CA ILE A 134 0.05 5.76 10.44
C ILE A 134 0.70 4.40 10.17
N MET A 135 -0.11 3.35 10.17
CA MET A 135 0.33 2.02 9.73
C MET A 135 0.96 2.10 8.33
N SER A 136 2.20 1.67 8.22
CA SER A 136 3.00 1.77 7.00
C SER A 136 3.50 0.38 6.59
N LYS A 137 3.56 0.14 5.29
CA LYS A 137 4.03 -1.11 4.68
C LYS A 137 5.08 -0.77 3.64
N ILE A 138 6.16 -1.53 3.60
CA ILE A 138 7.24 -1.34 2.64
C ILE A 138 7.23 -2.45 1.59
N ILE A 139 7.53 -2.08 0.34
CA ILE A 139 7.72 -3.00 -0.77
C ILE A 139 9.20 -3.01 -1.12
N SER A 140 9.83 -4.18 -1.08
CA SER A 140 11.23 -4.38 -1.45
C SER A 140 11.33 -5.33 -2.64
N LEU A 141 12.38 -5.18 -3.44
CA LEU A 141 12.67 -6.14 -4.51
C LEU A 141 12.97 -7.55 -3.96
N PRO A 142 12.51 -8.62 -4.63
CA PRO A 142 12.56 -10.00 -4.12
C PRO A 142 13.98 -10.55 -3.89
N LYS A 143 14.97 -10.17 -4.72
CA LYS A 143 16.33 -10.73 -4.62
C LYS A 143 17.26 -9.93 -3.69
N ALA A 144 16.75 -8.99 -2.88
CA ALA A 144 17.57 -8.22 -1.94
C ALA A 144 17.82 -9.01 -0.65
N PRO A 145 19.06 -9.48 -0.35
CA PRO A 145 19.28 -10.33 0.82
C PRO A 145 18.93 -9.64 2.14
N ALA A 146 19.27 -8.35 2.25
CA ALA A 146 18.97 -7.54 3.43
C ALA A 146 17.47 -7.31 3.66
N PHE A 147 16.63 -7.51 2.63
CA PHE A 147 15.18 -7.27 2.67
C PHE A 147 14.38 -8.54 2.33
N SER A 148 14.96 -9.71 2.59
CA SER A 148 14.35 -11.02 2.32
C SER A 148 13.26 -11.41 3.32
N LYS A 149 13.25 -10.83 4.53
CA LYS A 149 12.28 -11.14 5.59
C LYS A 149 10.97 -10.37 5.41
N GLU A 150 9.85 -10.99 5.78
CA GLU A 150 8.50 -10.35 5.73
C GLU A 150 8.30 -9.25 6.80
N SER A 151 9.22 -9.13 7.75
CA SER A 151 9.27 -8.07 8.75
C SER A 151 10.70 -7.59 8.92
N LEU A 152 10.89 -6.27 8.89
CA LEU A 152 12.18 -5.64 9.16
C LEU A 152 12.18 -5.04 10.55
N LYS A 153 13.17 -5.41 11.35
CA LYS A 153 13.47 -4.77 12.63
C LYS A 153 14.46 -3.65 12.40
N ILE A 154 14.01 -2.41 12.58
CA ILE A 154 14.84 -1.23 12.36
C ILE A 154 15.09 -0.52 13.68
N LYS A 155 16.34 -0.11 13.91
CA LYS A 155 16.71 0.70 15.06
C LYS A 155 16.46 2.16 14.71
N PHE A 156 15.86 2.90 15.64
CA PHE A 156 15.78 4.35 15.53
C PHE A 156 16.17 5.00 16.86
N THR A 157 16.60 6.25 16.82
CA THR A 157 17.00 7.01 18.00
C THR A 157 16.41 8.40 17.94
N THR A 158 15.70 8.75 19.00
CA THR A 158 15.04 10.03 19.24
C THR A 158 15.41 10.50 20.64
N ASP A 159 15.74 11.76 20.82
CA ASP A 159 16.07 12.35 22.13
C ASP A 159 17.14 11.55 22.91
N GLY A 160 18.12 11.02 22.19
CA GLY A 160 19.23 10.23 22.75
C GLY A 160 18.86 8.82 23.20
N LYS A 161 17.60 8.37 23.05
CA LYS A 161 17.16 7.00 23.36
C LYS A 161 16.96 6.20 22.10
N TYR A 162 17.53 4.99 22.08
CA TYR A 162 17.32 4.07 20.98
C TYR A 162 16.12 3.17 21.25
N HIS A 163 15.45 2.81 20.16
CA HIS A 163 14.27 1.96 20.12
C HIS A 163 14.36 1.05 18.90
N PHE A 164 13.55 0.00 18.91
CA PHE A 164 13.35 -0.85 17.73
C PHE A 164 11.89 -0.80 17.32
N ILE A 165 11.66 -0.85 16.02
CA ILE A 165 10.33 -0.98 15.43
C ILE A 165 10.36 -2.08 14.39
N GLU A 166 9.27 -2.83 14.32
CA GLU A 166 9.04 -3.81 13.28
C GLU A 166 8.12 -3.23 12.21
N ILE A 167 8.54 -3.37 10.96
CA ILE A 167 7.84 -2.86 9.78
C ILE A 167 7.55 -4.02 8.83
N PRO A 168 6.27 -4.25 8.47
CA PRO A 168 5.92 -5.26 7.47
C PRO A 168 6.54 -4.97 6.11
N ASN A 169 7.23 -5.96 5.55
CA ASN A 169 7.94 -5.89 4.27
C ASN A 169 7.35 -6.89 3.28
N PHE A 170 7.06 -6.40 2.08
CA PHE A 170 6.47 -7.16 0.99
C PHE A 170 7.49 -7.30 -0.13
N ASN A 171 7.91 -8.53 -0.38
CA ASN A 171 8.83 -8.88 -1.45
C ASN A 171 8.28 -9.98 -2.37
N ASP A 172 7.09 -10.49 -2.07
CA ASP A 172 6.35 -11.45 -2.89
C ASP A 172 4.84 -11.12 -2.90
N VAL A 173 4.19 -11.28 -4.05
CA VAL A 173 2.76 -10.96 -4.23
C VAL A 173 1.85 -11.80 -3.33
N SER A 174 2.24 -13.03 -2.98
CA SER A 174 1.45 -13.91 -2.10
C SER A 174 1.26 -13.30 -0.71
N GLN A 175 2.22 -12.50 -0.23
CA GLN A 175 2.13 -11.80 1.06
C GLN A 175 1.02 -10.77 1.04
N ALA A 176 0.88 -10.01 -0.06
CA ALA A 176 -0.20 -9.04 -0.23
C ALA A 176 -1.56 -9.74 -0.41
N LYS A 177 -1.60 -10.86 -1.15
CA LYS A 177 -2.83 -11.67 -1.33
C LYS A 177 -3.41 -12.19 -0.03
N LYS A 178 -2.57 -12.55 0.96
CA LYS A 178 -3.01 -12.99 2.30
C LYS A 178 -3.78 -11.90 3.05
N LEU A 179 -3.61 -10.63 2.69
CA LEU A 179 -4.25 -9.48 3.35
C LEU A 179 -5.53 -9.02 2.66
N LEU A 180 -5.90 -9.61 1.53
CA LEU A 180 -7.11 -9.23 0.82
C LEU A 180 -8.32 -9.49 1.70
N PRO A 181 -9.22 -8.49 1.85
CA PRO A 181 -10.44 -8.70 2.59
C PRO A 181 -11.33 -9.71 1.84
N LYS A 182 -12.05 -10.54 2.58
CA LYS A 182 -12.91 -11.61 2.02
C LYS A 182 -14.36 -11.39 2.43
N TYR A 183 -15.27 -11.53 1.48
CA TYR A 183 -16.70 -11.55 1.78
C TYR A 183 -17.10 -12.93 2.30
N GLU A 184 -17.83 -12.95 3.42
CA GLU A 184 -18.45 -14.13 4.01
C GLU A 184 -19.91 -13.80 4.33
N ALA A 185 -20.83 -14.64 3.84
CA ALA A 185 -22.25 -14.48 4.17
C ALA A 185 -22.47 -14.77 5.65
N SER A 186 -23.25 -13.92 6.32
CA SER A 186 -23.54 -14.06 7.75
C SER A 186 -24.99 -14.46 7.96
N GLN A 187 -25.23 -15.50 8.78
CA GLN A 187 -26.56 -15.94 9.18
C GLN A 187 -27.40 -14.80 9.80
N LYS A 188 -26.74 -13.77 10.35
CA LYS A 188 -27.39 -12.57 10.89
C LYS A 188 -28.25 -11.85 9.84
N HIS A 189 -27.87 -11.90 8.57
CA HIS A 189 -28.51 -11.16 7.47
C HIS A 189 -29.29 -12.09 6.52
N GLU A 190 -29.54 -13.33 6.93
CA GLU A 190 -30.35 -14.32 6.21
C GLU A 190 -31.76 -14.42 6.81
N PRO A 191 -32.76 -15.01 6.10
CA PRO A 191 -34.08 -15.27 6.68
C PRO A 191 -33.99 -16.05 8.01
N GLY A 192 -34.59 -15.51 9.07
CA GLY A 192 -34.49 -16.05 10.44
C GLY A 192 -33.29 -15.52 11.25
N GLY A 193 -32.43 -14.71 10.63
CA GLY A 193 -31.41 -13.91 11.31
C GLY A 193 -32.00 -12.71 12.06
N HIS A 194 -31.17 -12.05 12.86
CA HIS A 194 -31.57 -10.94 13.74
C HIS A 194 -31.13 -9.55 13.21
N GLY A 195 -30.58 -9.46 12.01
CA GLY A 195 -30.15 -8.21 11.37
C GLY A 195 -30.95 -7.87 10.10
N THR A 196 -30.63 -6.72 9.48
CA THR A 196 -31.20 -6.32 8.19
C THR A 196 -30.91 -7.38 7.13
N LEU A 197 -31.94 -7.89 6.46
CA LEU A 197 -31.78 -8.94 5.46
C LEU A 197 -30.92 -8.45 4.29
N MET A 198 -29.96 -9.28 3.88
CA MET A 198 -29.19 -9.05 2.68
C MET A 198 -30.08 -9.32 1.45
N ASN A 199 -30.16 -8.33 0.55
CA ASN A 199 -31.04 -8.41 -0.61
C ASN A 199 -30.31 -8.74 -1.92
N LEU A 200 -29.08 -9.27 -1.83
CA LEU A 200 -28.28 -9.78 -2.93
C LEU A 200 -28.01 -11.28 -2.75
N SER A 201 -27.75 -11.99 -3.84
CA SER A 201 -27.16 -13.33 -3.77
C SER A 201 -25.75 -13.27 -3.16
N LYS A 202 -25.20 -14.42 -2.74
CA LYS A 202 -23.83 -14.47 -2.20
C LYS A 202 -22.81 -14.04 -3.25
N GLU A 203 -23.04 -14.42 -4.50
CA GLU A 203 -22.21 -14.09 -5.65
C GLU A 203 -22.26 -12.59 -5.94
N ASP A 204 -23.45 -12.00 -5.97
CA ASP A 204 -23.64 -10.57 -6.19
C ASP A 204 -23.04 -9.76 -5.03
N ALA A 205 -23.21 -10.21 -3.79
CA ALA A 205 -22.66 -9.55 -2.62
C ALA A 205 -21.12 -9.53 -2.65
N LYS A 206 -20.52 -10.65 -3.05
CA LYS A 206 -19.07 -10.77 -3.23
C LYS A 206 -18.55 -9.86 -4.34
N GLU A 207 -19.26 -9.78 -5.47
CA GLU A 207 -18.93 -8.85 -6.55
C GLU A 207 -18.96 -7.39 -6.06
N VAL A 208 -20.05 -7.00 -5.38
CA VAL A 208 -20.19 -5.65 -4.82
C VAL A 208 -19.10 -5.36 -3.78
N PHE A 209 -18.74 -6.35 -2.98
CA PHE A 209 -17.66 -6.21 -2.00
C PHE A 209 -16.30 -6.00 -2.66
N ASN A 210 -15.96 -6.76 -3.69
CA ASN A 210 -14.69 -6.60 -4.41
C ASN A 210 -14.57 -5.22 -5.07
N GLU A 211 -15.71 -4.64 -5.46
CA GLU A 211 -15.76 -3.30 -6.05
C GLU A 211 -15.95 -2.17 -5.05
N SER A 212 -16.11 -2.50 -3.76
CA SER A 212 -16.41 -1.54 -2.71
C SER A 212 -15.24 -0.60 -2.39
N TYR A 213 -15.56 0.50 -1.72
CA TYR A 213 -14.59 1.47 -1.24
C TYR A 213 -14.49 1.39 0.28
N ARG A 214 -13.26 1.23 0.76
CA ARG A 214 -12.96 1.27 2.19
C ARG A 214 -13.28 2.65 2.77
N ASN A 215 -13.86 2.65 3.97
CA ASN A 215 -13.86 3.83 4.82
C ASN A 215 -12.42 4.22 5.21
N ASN A 216 -12.19 5.42 5.75
CA ASN A 216 -10.84 5.79 6.18
C ASN A 216 -10.40 4.92 7.37
N TRP A 217 -9.12 4.56 7.35
CA TRP A 217 -8.44 3.79 8.40
C TRP A 217 -8.65 4.32 9.82
N PHE A 218 -8.92 5.62 9.99
CA PHE A 218 -9.17 6.25 11.30
C PHE A 218 -10.62 6.24 11.76
N GLU A 219 -11.59 6.08 10.86
CA GLU A 219 -13.02 6.23 11.19
C GLU A 219 -13.78 4.91 11.10
N GLY A 220 -13.23 3.90 10.44
CA GLY A 220 -13.90 2.61 10.33
C GLY A 220 -13.13 1.57 9.54
N LYS A 221 -13.47 0.31 9.79
CA LYS A 221 -12.98 -0.83 9.00
C LYS A 221 -13.93 -1.21 7.87
N GLN A 222 -15.11 -0.60 7.82
CA GLN A 222 -16.18 -0.92 6.89
C GLN A 222 -15.79 -0.58 5.45
N TYR A 223 -16.37 -1.34 4.52
CA TYR A 223 -16.38 -1.00 3.11
C TYR A 223 -17.80 -0.66 2.68
N TYR A 224 -17.93 0.19 1.68
CA TYR A 224 -19.22 0.55 1.12
C TYR A 224 -19.25 0.28 -0.38
N GLY A 225 -20.29 -0.40 -0.84
CA GLY A 225 -20.55 -0.70 -2.25
C GLY A 225 -21.86 -0.09 -2.74
N TYR A 226 -22.04 -0.07 -4.05
CA TYR A 226 -23.27 0.40 -4.69
C TYR A 226 -23.63 -0.53 -5.86
N LYS A 227 -24.88 -0.98 -5.90
CA LYS A 227 -25.42 -1.81 -7.00
C LYS A 227 -26.91 -1.54 -7.15
N ASN A 228 -27.37 -1.37 -8.38
CA ASN A 228 -28.80 -1.24 -8.75
C ASN A 228 -29.58 -0.23 -7.89
N GLY A 229 -29.03 0.97 -7.68
CA GLY A 229 -29.73 2.01 -6.91
C GLY A 229 -29.56 1.93 -5.39
N LYS A 230 -28.92 0.88 -4.86
CA LYS A 230 -28.81 0.62 -3.42
C LYS A 230 -27.36 0.66 -2.93
N PHE A 231 -27.18 1.10 -1.69
CA PHE A 231 -25.91 1.08 -1.00
C PHE A 231 -25.81 -0.14 -0.09
N TYR A 232 -24.58 -0.60 0.11
CA TYR A 232 -24.25 -1.77 0.90
C TYR A 232 -23.11 -1.43 1.84
N GLU A 233 -23.25 -1.74 3.12
CA GLU A 233 -22.15 -1.70 4.08
C GLU A 233 -21.62 -3.12 4.28
N PHE A 234 -20.30 -3.27 4.29
CA PHE A 234 -19.61 -4.50 4.64
C PHE A 234 -18.74 -4.26 5.86
N GLN A 235 -19.03 -4.97 6.94
CA GLN A 235 -18.37 -4.82 8.23
C GLN A 235 -17.60 -6.08 8.61
N PRO A 236 -16.48 -5.95 9.34
CA PRO A 236 -15.67 -7.09 9.73
C PRO A 236 -16.45 -8.04 10.63
N ASP A 237 -16.26 -9.35 10.44
CA ASP A 237 -16.89 -10.41 11.24
C ASP A 237 -16.08 -10.81 12.50
N ASN A 238 -14.95 -10.14 12.75
CA ASN A 238 -13.98 -10.42 13.81
C ASN A 238 -13.22 -11.76 13.70
N VAL A 239 -13.39 -12.52 12.63
CA VAL A 239 -12.63 -13.76 12.34
C VAL A 239 -11.84 -13.70 11.02
N GLY A 240 -11.89 -12.56 10.32
CA GLY A 240 -11.06 -12.26 9.16
C GLY A 240 -11.84 -12.08 7.86
N GLY A 241 -13.16 -12.25 7.89
CA GLY A 241 -14.08 -11.96 6.80
C GLY A 241 -14.85 -10.67 7.01
N TYR A 242 -15.69 -10.36 6.03
CA TYR A 242 -16.60 -9.23 6.00
C TYR A 242 -17.97 -9.73 5.58
N HIS A 243 -19.00 -9.36 6.31
CA HIS A 243 -20.38 -9.60 5.92
C HIS A 243 -21.05 -8.27 5.61
N GLY A 244 -22.12 -8.30 4.81
CA GLY A 244 -22.77 -7.09 4.35
C GLY A 244 -24.28 -7.13 4.40
N TYR A 245 -24.86 -5.94 4.31
CA TYR A 245 -26.29 -5.69 4.32
C TYR A 245 -26.58 -4.35 3.63
N PRO A 246 -27.79 -4.16 3.08
CA PRO A 246 -28.17 -2.89 2.46
C PRO A 246 -28.28 -1.78 3.51
N VAL A 247 -27.90 -0.56 3.12
CA VAL A 247 -27.97 0.66 3.94
C VAL A 247 -28.53 1.83 3.14
N GLU A 248 -29.03 2.85 3.82
CA GLU A 248 -29.50 4.10 3.21
C GLU A 248 -28.32 5.00 2.82
N ARG A 249 -28.51 5.88 1.81
CA ARG A 249 -27.45 6.81 1.36
C ARG A 249 -26.88 7.67 2.50
N LYS A 250 -27.73 8.05 3.47
CA LYS A 250 -27.35 8.87 4.64
C LYS A 250 -26.38 8.16 5.59
N GLU A 251 -26.31 6.84 5.53
CA GLU A 251 -25.41 6.02 6.35
C GLU A 251 -24.04 5.85 5.68
N VAL A 252 -23.92 6.16 4.39
CA VAL A 252 -22.66 6.10 3.66
C VAL A 252 -21.83 7.36 3.92
N PRO A 253 -20.57 7.24 4.40
CA PRO A 253 -19.72 8.39 4.63
C PRO A 253 -19.53 9.25 3.38
N SER A 254 -19.67 10.57 3.51
CA SER A 254 -19.64 11.51 2.37
C SER A 254 -18.39 11.38 1.49
N ARG A 255 -17.24 11.05 2.06
CA ARG A 255 -16.01 10.81 1.29
C ARG A 255 -16.06 9.56 0.44
N VAL A 256 -16.79 8.53 0.87
CA VAL A 256 -16.93 7.28 0.13
C VAL A 256 -17.86 7.52 -1.05
N LEU A 257 -18.94 8.28 -0.84
CA LEU A 257 -19.79 8.77 -1.93
C LEU A 257 -18.97 9.53 -2.98
N LYS A 258 -18.07 10.44 -2.57
CA LYS A 258 -17.17 11.15 -3.49
C LYS A 258 -16.27 10.20 -4.30
N LYS A 259 -15.76 9.12 -3.70
CA LYS A 259 -14.94 8.11 -4.39
C LYS A 259 -15.75 7.32 -5.42
N MET A 260 -17.03 7.03 -5.13
CA MET A 260 -17.93 6.31 -6.03
C MET A 260 -18.36 7.14 -7.26
N LYS A 261 -18.21 8.47 -7.23
CA LYS A 261 -18.67 9.40 -8.28
C LYS A 261 -20.20 9.33 -8.51
N LEU A 262 -20.98 9.21 -7.42
CA LEU A 262 -22.45 9.13 -7.35
C LEU A 262 -23.10 10.34 -6.66
#